data_AF-A0A968VGJ1-F1
#
_entry.id   AF-A0A968VGJ1-F1
#
_cell.length_a   1.000
_cell.length_b   1.000
_cell.length_c   1.000
_cell.angle_alpha   90.00
_cell.angle_beta   90.00
_cell.angle_gamma   90.00
#
_symmetry.space_group_name_H-M   'P 1'
#
loop_
_entity.id
_entity.type
_entity.pdbx_description
1 polymer ?
#
loop_
_entity_poly.entity_id
_entity_poly.type
_entity_poly.pdbx_seq_one_letter_code
_entity_poly.pdbx_strand_id
1 'polypeptide(L)'
;MDCKYCFLQTYNQTPKPGKEYLEPGEMIDVLCKSNLYNPGKVIMLGSETDFFMHRRNVNYLKSFLTACTDRNLKNKIVVVTKNEIDDSFIDFINSLKHVNLTVYFSISWLPKEIEPGVNRLKLIQSLERVSQANIPTVHYWRPFIPQNSSIEIISEVLKTVSQFTNISVISGLKLNPSIKSKMVTYWPQLRKIQDSDLHKISNIWPKGVKNVIKSIASAYFPEHRIFETNSCAICSIDSIPDYNQVFETAYCTNNICGDKQRKMCKQNAHSSSSEEEIEIELRHIEYSGRYEVKNRQLVLMDDIEHGQYIHLRHSLKIPVTFKSAFMSNHEWSGIAVGNQEVEI
;
A
#
# COMPACT_ATOMS: atom_id res chain seq x y z
N MET A 1 14.97 1.34 12.10
CA MET A 1 15.21 0.05 11.43
C MET A 1 16.09 0.26 10.21
N ASP A 2 16.97 -0.69 9.86
CA ASP A 2 17.93 -0.55 8.73
C ASP A 2 17.77 -1.68 7.70
N CYS A 3 16.54 -1.93 7.24
CA CYS A 3 16.29 -2.96 6.22
C CYS A 3 17.07 -2.64 4.93
N LYS A 4 17.80 -3.62 4.38
CA LYS A 4 18.72 -3.41 3.25
C LYS A 4 18.03 -3.02 1.93
N TYR A 5 16.72 -3.23 1.86
CA TYR A 5 15.87 -2.86 0.73
C TYR A 5 15.06 -1.56 0.98
N CYS A 6 15.28 -0.84 2.08
CA CYS A 6 14.46 0.31 2.42
C CYS A 6 14.68 1.48 1.44
N PHE A 7 13.63 1.87 0.74
CA PHE A 7 13.65 2.96 -0.24
C PHE A 7 13.99 4.33 0.40
N LEU A 8 13.66 4.51 1.68
CA LEU A 8 13.99 5.72 2.44
C LEU A 8 15.50 5.93 2.64
N GLN A 9 16.34 4.90 2.44
CA GLN A 9 17.80 5.05 2.46
C GLN A 9 18.28 5.93 1.30
N THR A 10 17.58 5.91 0.16
CA THR A 10 17.91 6.74 -1.01
C THR A 10 17.74 8.23 -0.73
N TYR A 11 16.84 8.57 0.20
CA TYR A 11 16.59 9.96 0.63
C TYR A 11 17.38 10.32 1.90
N ASN A 12 18.31 9.47 2.34
CA ASN A 12 19.01 9.61 3.62
C ASN A 12 18.04 9.79 4.81
N GLN A 13 16.86 9.18 4.75
CA GLN A 13 15.84 9.26 5.80
C GLN A 13 15.90 8.07 6.77
N THR A 14 16.71 7.05 6.48
CA THR A 14 16.94 5.94 7.41
C THR A 14 18.41 5.49 7.39
N PRO A 15 18.99 5.08 8.54
CA PRO A 15 18.39 5.12 9.89
C PRO A 15 18.39 6.53 10.48
N LYS A 16 17.21 7.13 10.64
CA LYS A 16 17.02 8.40 11.34
C LYS A 16 15.74 8.37 12.18
N PRO A 17 15.71 9.07 13.33
CA PRO A 17 14.48 9.30 14.06
C PRO A 17 13.49 10.10 13.21
N GLY A 18 12.20 9.77 13.31
CA GLY A 18 11.14 10.60 12.71
C GLY A 18 11.21 12.05 13.20
N LYS A 19 10.81 12.99 12.34
CA LYS A 19 10.70 14.41 12.69
C LYS A 19 9.23 14.80 12.67
N GLU A 20 8.78 15.42 13.74
CA GLU A 20 7.46 16.05 13.80
C GLU A 20 7.57 17.42 13.12
N TYR A 21 6.67 17.69 12.18
CA TYR A 21 6.66 18.94 11.40
C TYR A 21 5.56 19.90 11.85
N LEU A 22 4.43 19.35 12.31
CA LEU A 22 3.24 20.05 12.80
C LEU A 22 2.68 19.29 13.99
N GLU A 23 1.93 19.97 14.85
CA GLU A 23 1.14 19.28 15.86
C GLU A 23 -0.03 18.52 15.21
N PRO A 24 -0.54 17.43 15.82
CA PRO A 24 -1.57 16.61 15.20
C PRO A 24 -2.84 17.36 14.81
N GLY A 25 -3.31 18.31 15.64
CA GLY A 25 -4.48 19.13 15.32
C GLY A 25 -4.25 20.05 14.12
N GLU A 26 -3.08 20.68 14.05
CA GLU A 26 -2.68 21.54 12.92
C GLU A 26 -2.54 20.73 11.63
N MET A 27 -1.99 19.52 11.73
CA MET A 27 -1.88 18.60 10.59
C MET A 27 -3.27 18.25 10.02
N ILE A 28 -4.27 18.02 10.88
CA ILE A 28 -5.65 17.80 10.41
C ILE A 28 -6.20 19.05 9.74
N ASP A 29 -5.98 20.23 10.31
CA ASP A 29 -6.48 21.48 9.74
C ASP A 29 -5.85 21.76 8.35
N VAL A 30 -4.56 21.47 8.19
CA VAL A 30 -3.86 21.54 6.89
C VAL A 30 -4.41 20.50 5.91
N LEU A 31 -4.61 19.26 6.36
CA LEU A 31 -5.18 18.19 5.55
C LEU A 31 -6.56 18.60 5.03
N CYS A 32 -7.47 19.05 5.90
CA CYS A 32 -8.84 19.42 5.52
C CYS A 32 -8.92 20.66 4.62
N LYS A 33 -7.89 21.51 4.61
CA LYS A 33 -7.78 22.68 3.71
C LYS A 33 -7.18 22.33 2.36
N SER A 34 -6.62 21.13 2.19
CA SER A 34 -6.04 20.72 0.91
C SER A 34 -7.12 20.56 -0.15
N ASN A 35 -6.89 21.13 -1.34
CA ASN A 35 -7.70 20.89 -2.54
C ASN A 35 -7.62 19.43 -3.06
N LEU A 36 -6.94 18.52 -2.37
CA LEU A 36 -6.93 17.09 -2.72
C LEU A 36 -7.65 16.23 -1.66
N TYR A 37 -8.09 16.86 -0.57
CA TYR A 37 -8.74 16.17 0.53
C TYR A 37 -10.19 15.82 0.18
N ASN A 38 -10.58 14.60 0.53
CA ASN A 38 -11.95 14.13 0.42
C ASN A 38 -12.24 13.17 1.59
N PRO A 39 -13.38 13.32 2.30
CA PRO A 39 -13.70 12.51 3.47
C PRO A 39 -13.89 11.02 3.17
N GLY A 40 -14.14 10.64 1.91
CA GLY A 40 -14.25 9.26 1.44
C GLY A 40 -12.91 8.62 1.06
N LYS A 41 -11.79 9.37 1.06
CA LYS A 41 -10.47 8.84 0.67
C LYS A 41 -9.74 8.19 1.84
N VAL A 42 -8.96 7.17 1.52
CA VAL A 42 -8.03 6.52 2.46
C VAL A 42 -6.86 7.44 2.74
N ILE A 43 -6.51 7.60 4.02
CA ILE A 43 -5.31 8.31 4.48
C ILE A 43 -4.31 7.26 4.97
N MET A 44 -3.22 7.11 4.24
CA MET A 44 -2.07 6.32 4.69
C MET A 44 -1.15 7.21 5.53
N LEU A 45 -0.95 6.86 6.79
CA LEU A 45 -0.01 7.54 7.67
C LEU A 45 1.29 6.75 7.78
N GLY A 46 2.41 7.46 7.95
CA GLY A 46 3.69 6.80 8.20
C GLY A 46 4.29 6.15 6.95
N SER A 47 4.03 6.70 5.76
CA SER A 47 4.70 6.27 4.52
C SER A 47 6.23 6.35 4.62
N GLU A 48 6.74 7.28 5.43
CA GLU A 48 8.18 7.53 5.66
C GLU A 48 8.63 7.23 7.11
N THR A 49 7.75 6.71 7.97
CA THR A 49 8.11 6.38 9.36
C THR A 49 7.24 5.25 9.92
N ASP A 50 7.82 4.42 10.77
CA ASP A 50 7.04 3.44 11.54
C ASP A 50 6.63 4.07 12.88
N PHE A 51 5.32 4.25 13.08
CA PHE A 51 4.80 4.87 14.30
C PHE A 51 5.10 4.05 15.56
N PHE A 52 5.27 2.75 15.43
CA PHE A 52 5.49 1.86 16.57
C PHE A 52 6.98 1.64 16.88
N MET A 53 7.88 2.34 16.17
CA MET A 53 9.31 2.28 16.45
C MET A 53 9.71 2.95 17.77
N HIS A 54 9.00 4.00 18.19
CA HIS A 54 9.29 4.75 19.41
C HIS A 54 8.02 5.25 20.10
N ARG A 55 8.04 5.32 21.44
CA ARG A 55 6.91 5.81 22.26
C ARG A 55 6.42 7.20 21.83
N ARG A 56 7.33 8.11 21.47
CA ARG A 56 6.95 9.45 21.00
C ARG A 56 6.11 9.41 19.71
N ASN A 57 6.48 8.52 18.77
CA ASN A 57 5.76 8.36 17.51
C ASN A 57 4.37 7.74 17.79
N VAL A 58 4.29 6.77 18.70
CA VAL A 58 3.00 6.20 19.15
C VAL A 58 2.13 7.28 19.79
N ASN A 59 2.69 8.13 20.65
CA ASN A 59 1.95 9.24 21.28
C ASN A 59 1.43 10.23 20.23
N TYR A 60 2.26 10.58 19.24
CA TYR A 60 1.83 11.42 18.12
C TYR A 60 0.66 10.78 17.36
N LEU A 61 0.75 9.48 17.05
CA LEU A 61 -0.34 8.75 16.39
C LEU A 61 -1.61 8.75 17.25
N LYS A 62 -1.52 8.52 18.57
CA LYS A 62 -2.67 8.60 19.48
C LYS A 62 -3.32 9.99 19.41
N SER A 63 -2.53 11.05 19.55
CA SER A 63 -3.02 12.43 19.46
C SER A 63 -3.65 12.76 18.09
N PHE A 64 -3.08 12.24 17.00
CA PHE A 64 -3.64 12.39 15.65
C PHE A 64 -5.00 11.71 15.52
N LEU A 65 -5.13 10.46 15.99
CA LEU A 65 -6.40 9.73 15.94
C LEU A 65 -7.47 10.35 16.84
N THR A 66 -7.08 10.90 17.99
CA THR A 66 -7.97 11.73 18.83
C THR A 66 -8.45 12.95 18.05
N ALA A 67 -7.54 13.71 17.42
CA ALA A 67 -7.91 14.89 16.63
C ALA A 67 -8.83 14.56 15.45
N CYS A 68 -8.62 13.42 14.78
CA CYS A 68 -9.55 12.88 13.77
C CYS A 68 -10.94 12.64 14.36
N THR A 69 -11.00 11.99 15.53
CA THR A 69 -12.26 11.64 16.22
C THR A 69 -13.01 12.90 16.63
N ASP A 70 -12.32 13.87 17.23
CA ASP A 70 -12.91 15.14 17.70
C ASP A 70 -13.48 15.98 16.55
N ARG A 71 -12.84 15.94 15.38
CA ARG A 71 -13.32 16.59 14.15
C ARG A 71 -14.27 15.71 13.34
N ASN A 72 -14.65 14.54 13.85
CA ASN A 72 -15.56 13.58 13.20
C ASN A 72 -15.11 13.19 11.78
N LEU A 73 -13.80 13.05 11.56
CA LEU A 73 -13.26 12.61 10.27
C LEU A 73 -13.70 11.19 9.97
N LYS A 74 -14.21 10.98 8.75
CA LYS A 74 -14.75 9.70 8.28
C LYS A 74 -13.77 8.88 7.47
N ASN A 75 -12.61 9.44 7.15
CA ASN A 75 -11.59 8.78 6.37
C ASN A 75 -11.16 7.46 7.01
N LYS A 76 -10.92 6.47 6.16
CA LYS A 76 -10.16 5.28 6.55
C LYS A 76 -8.71 5.68 6.78
N ILE A 77 -8.20 5.38 7.96
CA ILE A 77 -6.79 5.55 8.31
C ILE A 77 -6.08 4.22 8.17
N VAL A 78 -4.94 4.21 7.49
CA VAL A 78 -4.08 3.04 7.34
C VAL A 78 -2.71 3.35 7.93
N VAL A 79 -2.19 2.41 8.72
CA VAL A 79 -0.82 2.44 9.23
C VAL A 79 -0.12 1.13 8.89
N VAL A 80 1.18 1.19 8.62
CA VAL A 80 2.03 0.01 8.39
C VAL A 80 3.07 -0.06 9.50
N THR A 81 3.34 -1.26 10.01
CA THR A 81 4.38 -1.45 11.02
C THR A 81 5.18 -2.73 10.84
N LYS A 82 6.43 -2.68 11.30
CA LYS A 82 7.36 -3.79 11.54
C LYS A 82 7.76 -3.89 13.01
N ASN A 83 7.07 -3.16 13.88
CA ASN A 83 7.31 -3.16 15.31
C ASN A 83 6.10 -3.72 16.06
N GLU A 84 6.34 -4.04 17.32
CA GLU A 84 5.32 -4.51 18.25
C GLU A 84 4.28 -3.42 18.50
N ILE A 85 3.01 -3.81 18.55
CA ILE A 85 1.92 -2.97 19.02
C ILE A 85 1.57 -3.44 20.43
N ASP A 86 1.63 -2.55 21.42
CA ASP A 86 1.29 -2.89 22.80
C ASP A 86 -0.23 -2.85 23.06
N ASP A 87 -0.66 -3.50 24.15
CA ASP A 87 -2.07 -3.53 24.56
C ASP A 87 -2.59 -2.12 24.89
N SER A 88 -1.73 -1.22 25.37
CA SER A 88 -2.11 0.17 25.67
C SER A 88 -2.57 0.94 24.42
N PHE A 89 -2.06 0.58 23.24
CA PHE A 89 -2.50 1.15 21.97
C PHE A 89 -3.81 0.52 21.53
N ILE A 90 -3.98 -0.79 21.69
CA ILE A 90 -5.23 -1.50 21.39
C ILE A 90 -6.38 -0.96 22.24
N ASP A 91 -6.17 -0.84 23.56
CA ASP A 91 -7.14 -0.26 24.49
C ASP A 91 -7.48 1.17 24.13
N PHE A 92 -6.47 1.97 23.73
CA PHE A 92 -6.69 3.32 23.25
C PHE A 92 -7.59 3.35 22.01
N ILE A 93 -7.34 2.52 20.99
CA ILE A 93 -8.19 2.45 19.79
C ILE A 93 -9.62 2.07 20.15
N ASN A 94 -9.81 1.07 21.02
CA ASN A 94 -11.12 0.64 21.48
C ASN A 94 -11.86 1.70 22.31
N SER A 95 -11.12 2.64 22.93
CA SER A 95 -11.71 3.75 23.68
C SER A 95 -12.20 4.91 22.79
N LEU A 96 -11.76 4.98 21.53
CA LEU A 96 -12.17 6.04 20.61
C LEU A 96 -13.60 5.80 20.11
N LYS A 97 -14.43 6.84 20.17
CA LYS A 97 -15.86 6.75 19.76
C LYS A 97 -16.03 6.29 18.32
N HIS A 98 -15.25 6.87 17.40
CA HIS A 98 -15.29 6.56 15.98
C HIS A 98 -13.89 6.73 15.36
N VAL A 99 -13.22 5.61 15.06
CA VAL A 99 -12.00 5.60 14.25
C VAL A 99 -12.07 4.44 13.26
N ASN A 100 -11.80 4.71 11.99
CA ASN A 100 -11.76 3.69 10.95
C ASN A 100 -10.30 3.33 10.65
N LEU A 101 -9.64 2.62 11.56
CA LEU A 101 -8.24 2.24 11.45
C LEU A 101 -8.09 0.86 10.80
N THR A 102 -7.09 0.71 9.94
CA THR A 102 -6.63 -0.59 9.45
C THR A 102 -5.11 -0.68 9.62
N VAL A 103 -4.63 -1.79 10.20
CA VAL A 103 -3.22 -1.98 10.54
C VAL A 103 -2.59 -3.01 9.61
N TYR A 104 -1.53 -2.60 8.92
CA TYR A 104 -0.75 -3.46 8.05
C TYR A 104 0.48 -3.96 8.80
N PHE A 105 0.58 -5.27 9.01
CA PHE A 105 1.73 -5.91 9.63
C PHE A 105 2.72 -6.37 8.57
N SER A 106 3.86 -5.69 8.47
CA SER A 106 4.89 -6.04 7.51
C SER A 106 5.73 -7.21 8.01
N ILE A 107 5.23 -8.41 7.72
CA ILE A 107 5.83 -9.69 8.08
C ILE A 107 6.37 -10.31 6.79
N SER A 108 7.67 -10.16 6.53
CA SER A 108 8.27 -10.60 5.25
C SER A 108 8.83 -12.02 5.30
N TRP A 109 9.02 -12.58 6.50
CA TRP A 109 9.80 -13.81 6.74
C TRP A 109 11.28 -13.71 6.34
N LEU A 110 11.81 -12.51 6.14
CA LEU A 110 13.21 -12.31 5.78
C LEU A 110 14.17 -12.50 6.98
N PRO A 111 15.43 -12.89 6.71
CA PRO A 111 16.41 -13.12 7.75
C PRO A 111 16.99 -11.78 8.28
N LYS A 112 17.59 -11.82 9.48
CA LYS A 112 18.04 -10.62 10.21
C LYS A 112 19.12 -9.82 9.47
N GLU A 113 19.90 -10.47 8.61
CA GLU A 113 20.93 -9.83 7.80
C GLU A 113 20.31 -8.84 6.79
N ILE A 114 19.07 -9.10 6.35
CA ILE A 114 18.32 -8.26 5.43
C ILE A 114 17.40 -7.29 6.18
N GLU A 115 16.80 -7.74 7.28
CA GLU A 115 15.90 -6.95 8.14
C GLU A 115 16.42 -6.84 9.58
N PRO A 116 17.52 -6.10 9.81
CA PRO A 116 18.02 -5.91 11.15
C PRO A 116 17.03 -5.12 12.00
N GLY A 117 16.75 -5.64 13.20
CA GLY A 117 15.87 -5.02 14.18
C GLY A 117 14.40 -5.45 14.10
N VAL A 118 14.01 -6.26 13.11
CA VAL A 118 12.65 -6.81 13.04
C VAL A 118 12.53 -8.03 13.97
N ASN A 119 11.58 -8.01 14.89
CA ASN A 119 11.24 -9.16 15.74
C ASN A 119 9.95 -9.83 15.22
N ARG A 120 10.13 -10.86 14.39
CA ARG A 120 9.03 -11.59 13.78
C ARG A 120 8.04 -12.18 14.78
N LEU A 121 8.53 -12.76 15.89
CA LEU A 121 7.67 -13.36 16.91
C LEU A 121 6.73 -12.32 17.54
N LYS A 122 7.30 -11.17 17.94
CA LYS A 122 6.52 -10.06 18.49
C LYS A 122 5.52 -9.48 17.49
N LEU A 123 5.87 -9.45 16.20
CA LEU A 123 4.95 -9.01 15.15
C LEU A 123 3.76 -9.96 14.99
N ILE A 124 3.99 -11.27 15.00
CA ILE A 124 2.90 -12.26 14.92
C ILE A 124 2.00 -12.15 16.15
N GLN A 125 2.58 -12.03 17.35
CA GLN A 125 1.83 -11.80 18.59
C GLN A 125 1.03 -10.48 18.58
N SER A 126 1.55 -9.44 17.92
CA SER A 126 0.83 -8.17 17.75
C SER A 126 -0.32 -8.33 16.75
N LEU A 127 -0.10 -9.02 15.62
CA LEU A 127 -1.14 -9.33 14.65
C LEU A 127 -2.28 -10.12 15.29
N GLU A 128 -1.96 -11.14 16.10
CA GLU A 128 -2.93 -11.91 16.87
C GLU A 128 -3.78 -11.02 17.78
N ARG A 129 -3.14 -10.25 18.67
CA ARG A 129 -3.85 -9.39 19.64
C ARG A 129 -4.70 -8.31 18.98
N VAL A 130 -4.18 -7.66 17.93
CA VAL A 130 -4.92 -6.63 17.18
C VAL A 130 -6.11 -7.24 16.42
N SER A 131 -5.94 -8.44 15.86
CA SER A 131 -7.03 -9.18 15.21
C SER A 131 -8.12 -9.60 16.21
N GLN A 132 -7.75 -10.13 17.37
CA GLN A 132 -8.69 -10.50 18.44
C GLN A 132 -9.48 -9.30 18.98
N ALA A 133 -8.91 -8.10 18.91
CA ALA A 133 -9.58 -6.84 19.22
C ALA A 133 -10.54 -6.35 18.11
N ASN A 134 -10.74 -7.13 17.03
CA ASN A 134 -11.56 -6.78 15.86
C ASN A 134 -11.09 -5.51 15.13
N ILE A 135 -9.82 -5.13 15.27
CA ILE A 135 -9.22 -4.06 14.46
C ILE A 135 -8.82 -4.68 13.11
N PRO A 136 -9.29 -4.14 11.97
CA PRO A 136 -8.94 -4.70 10.67
C PRO A 136 -7.42 -4.78 10.45
N THR A 137 -6.94 -5.98 10.10
CA THR A 137 -5.51 -6.25 9.89
C THR A 137 -5.23 -6.76 8.48
N VAL A 138 -4.06 -6.37 7.96
CA VAL A 138 -3.53 -6.87 6.68
C VAL A 138 -2.14 -7.42 6.90
N HIS A 139 -1.89 -8.63 6.41
CA HIS A 139 -0.54 -9.15 6.31
C HIS A 139 0.19 -8.50 5.13
N TYR A 140 1.18 -7.65 5.41
CA TYR A 140 1.93 -6.93 4.38
C TYR A 140 3.24 -7.63 4.02
N TRP A 141 3.14 -8.56 3.08
CA TRP A 141 4.21 -9.50 2.73
C TRP A 141 5.09 -8.95 1.62
N ARG A 142 6.06 -8.13 2.01
CA ARG A 142 7.00 -7.52 1.07
C ARG A 142 8.37 -7.24 1.68
N PRO A 143 9.43 -7.19 0.85
CA PRO A 143 9.45 -7.62 -0.54
C PRO A 143 9.60 -9.14 -0.66
N PHE A 144 9.13 -9.71 -1.77
CA PHE A 144 9.54 -11.04 -2.19
C PHE A 144 10.93 -11.01 -2.84
N ILE A 145 11.84 -11.82 -2.31
CA ILE A 145 13.20 -12.08 -2.81
C ILE A 145 13.52 -13.57 -2.58
N PRO A 146 14.62 -14.14 -3.13
CA PRO A 146 14.87 -15.58 -3.02
C PRO A 146 14.82 -16.14 -1.59
N GLN A 147 15.25 -15.37 -0.60
CA GLN A 147 15.32 -15.77 0.81
C GLN A 147 13.96 -16.06 1.47
N ASN A 148 12.85 -15.53 0.96
CA ASN A 148 11.50 -15.77 1.51
C ASN A 148 10.53 -16.41 0.50
N SER A 149 11.06 -16.98 -0.58
CA SER A 149 10.26 -17.42 -1.74
C SER A 149 10.23 -18.94 -1.96
N SER A 150 10.74 -19.73 -1.02
CA SER A 150 10.62 -21.20 -1.11
C SER A 150 9.18 -21.65 -0.82
N ILE A 151 8.81 -22.83 -1.32
CA ILE A 151 7.47 -23.42 -1.09
C ILE A 151 7.23 -23.61 0.40
N GLU A 152 8.25 -24.04 1.15
CA GLU A 152 8.18 -24.29 2.59
C GLU A 152 7.92 -23.00 3.35
N ILE A 153 8.68 -21.93 3.06
CA ILE A 153 8.49 -20.62 3.69
C ILE A 153 7.11 -20.06 3.33
N ILE A 154 6.71 -20.13 2.06
CA ILE A 154 5.41 -19.59 1.63
C ILE A 154 4.26 -20.32 2.35
N SER A 155 4.36 -21.64 2.47
CA SER A 155 3.38 -22.47 3.17
C SER A 155 3.34 -22.15 4.67
N GLU A 156 4.51 -22.00 5.31
CA GLU A 156 4.62 -21.64 6.73
C GLU A 156 4.02 -20.27 7.02
N VAL A 157 4.35 -19.27 6.19
CA VAL A 157 3.82 -17.91 6.30
C VAL A 157 2.30 -17.94 6.20
N LEU A 158 1.74 -18.51 5.13
CA LEU A 158 0.29 -18.57 4.94
C LEU A 158 -0.41 -19.34 6.07
N LYS A 159 0.15 -20.48 6.50
CA LYS A 159 -0.36 -21.24 7.64
C LYS A 159 -0.40 -20.41 8.93
N THR A 160 0.60 -19.57 9.14
CA THR A 160 0.70 -18.75 10.36
C THR A 160 -0.25 -17.56 10.31
N VAL A 161 -0.21 -16.77 9.24
CA VAL A 161 -0.94 -15.49 9.17
C VAL A 161 -2.44 -15.68 8.94
N SER A 162 -2.85 -16.76 8.24
CA SER A 162 -4.26 -17.06 7.97
C SER A 162 -5.10 -17.30 9.23
N GLN A 163 -4.45 -17.58 10.37
CA GLN A 163 -5.12 -17.70 11.67
C GLN A 163 -5.61 -16.36 12.22
N PHE A 164 -5.05 -15.24 11.76
CA PHE A 164 -5.29 -13.91 12.33
C PHE A 164 -5.77 -12.90 11.30
N THR A 165 -5.47 -13.09 10.02
CA THR A 165 -6.01 -12.27 8.93
C THR A 165 -6.20 -13.12 7.69
N ASN A 166 -7.30 -12.92 6.99
CA ASN A 166 -7.56 -13.54 5.70
C ASN A 166 -7.11 -12.66 4.53
N ILE A 167 -6.33 -11.60 4.76
CA ILE A 167 -5.91 -10.67 3.71
C ILE A 167 -4.40 -10.50 3.75
N SER A 168 -3.76 -10.70 2.61
CA SER A 168 -2.37 -10.35 2.38
C SER A 168 -2.21 -9.40 1.20
N VAL A 169 -1.33 -8.42 1.34
CA VAL A 169 -0.81 -7.65 0.21
C VAL A 169 0.64 -8.04 -0.03
N ILE A 170 0.93 -8.46 -1.26
CA ILE A 170 2.24 -8.93 -1.70
C ILE A 170 2.89 -7.92 -2.64
N SER A 171 4.22 -7.80 -2.61
CA SER A 171 4.95 -7.08 -3.66
C SER A 171 6.36 -7.63 -3.82
N GLY A 172 6.89 -7.53 -5.05
CA GLY A 172 8.30 -7.81 -5.32
C GLY A 172 9.23 -6.74 -4.77
N LEU A 173 10.51 -6.87 -5.10
CA LEU A 173 11.55 -5.92 -4.75
C LEU A 173 11.50 -4.70 -5.67
N LYS A 174 11.22 -3.52 -5.10
CA LYS A 174 11.48 -2.24 -5.78
C LYS A 174 12.97 -1.94 -5.77
N LEU A 175 13.51 -1.52 -6.92
CA LEU A 175 14.93 -1.19 -7.04
C LEU A 175 15.13 0.26 -7.47
N ASN A 176 16.20 0.83 -6.94
CA ASN A 176 16.92 1.96 -7.52
C ASN A 176 18.43 1.64 -7.43
N PRO A 177 19.33 2.44 -8.01
CA PRO A 177 20.76 2.11 -8.01
C PRO A 177 21.35 1.87 -6.61
N SER A 178 20.91 2.64 -5.61
CA SER A 178 21.38 2.51 -4.22
C SER A 178 20.89 1.22 -3.55
N ILE A 179 19.64 0.82 -3.76
CA ILE A 179 19.12 -0.45 -3.24
C ILE A 179 19.77 -1.63 -3.98
N LYS A 180 19.89 -1.53 -5.31
CA LYS A 180 20.49 -2.59 -6.14
C LYS A 180 21.89 -2.93 -5.67
N SER A 181 22.75 -1.94 -5.43
CA SER A 181 24.14 -2.16 -5.00
C SER A 181 24.26 -2.93 -3.68
N LYS A 182 23.26 -2.83 -2.79
CA LYS A 182 23.18 -3.59 -1.54
C LYS A 182 22.56 -4.97 -1.75
N MET A 183 21.45 -5.01 -2.51
CA MET A 183 20.67 -6.24 -2.70
C MET A 183 21.35 -7.27 -3.59
N VAL A 184 22.30 -6.89 -4.46
CA VAL A 184 23.10 -7.85 -5.25
C VAL A 184 23.93 -8.83 -4.40
N THR A 185 24.20 -8.48 -3.13
CA THR A 185 24.84 -9.39 -2.17
C THR A 185 23.92 -10.56 -1.82
N TYR A 186 22.62 -10.32 -1.74
CA TYR A 186 21.60 -11.32 -1.38
C TYR A 186 20.92 -11.93 -2.61
N TRP A 187 20.88 -11.21 -3.73
CA TRP A 187 20.27 -11.64 -4.98
C TRP A 187 21.19 -11.31 -6.17
N PRO A 188 22.24 -12.13 -6.42
CA PRO A 188 23.26 -11.88 -7.44
C PRO A 188 22.73 -11.63 -8.86
N GLN A 189 21.59 -12.23 -9.21
CA GLN A 189 20.93 -12.11 -10.50
C GLN A 189 20.53 -10.67 -10.82
N LEU A 190 20.33 -9.81 -9.81
CA LEU A 190 20.03 -8.38 -10.02
C LEU A 190 21.15 -7.65 -10.78
N ARG A 191 22.38 -8.19 -10.83
CA ARG A 191 23.48 -7.63 -11.66
C ARG A 191 23.17 -7.62 -13.16
N LYS A 192 22.25 -8.48 -13.62
CA LYS A 192 21.86 -8.56 -15.03
C LYS A 192 20.95 -7.41 -15.48
N ILE A 193 20.31 -6.72 -14.53
CA ILE A 193 19.42 -5.59 -14.81
C ILE A 193 20.27 -4.35 -15.01
N GLN A 194 20.14 -3.65 -16.13
CA GLN A 194 20.89 -2.40 -16.35
C GLN A 194 20.32 -1.27 -15.49
N ASP A 195 21.18 -0.39 -14.97
CA ASP A 195 20.73 0.75 -14.15
C ASP A 195 19.81 1.69 -14.95
N SER A 196 20.05 1.79 -16.27
CA SER A 196 19.21 2.53 -17.21
C SER A 196 17.79 1.97 -17.32
N ASP A 197 17.51 0.74 -16.91
CA ASP A 197 16.17 0.13 -17.00
C ASP A 197 15.37 0.23 -15.71
N LEU A 198 16.02 0.58 -14.59
CA LEU A 198 15.37 0.57 -13.26
C LEU A 198 14.15 1.50 -13.18
N HIS A 199 14.15 2.62 -13.91
CA HIS A 199 13.02 3.55 -13.93
C HIS A 199 11.76 2.99 -14.62
N LYS A 200 11.91 1.95 -15.45
CA LYS A 200 10.82 1.27 -16.17
C LYS A 200 10.29 0.06 -15.43
N ILE A 201 10.91 -0.34 -14.32
CA ILE A 201 10.59 -1.56 -13.59
C ILE A 201 9.86 -1.19 -12.31
N SER A 202 8.65 -1.73 -12.12
CA SER A 202 7.85 -1.47 -10.91
C SER A 202 8.33 -2.34 -9.76
N ASN A 203 8.45 -3.65 -9.99
CA ASN A 203 8.88 -4.65 -9.03
C ASN A 203 9.65 -5.78 -9.74
N ILE A 204 10.60 -6.36 -9.01
CA ILE A 204 11.33 -7.55 -9.42
C ILE A 204 10.94 -8.71 -8.51
N TRP A 205 10.59 -9.84 -9.11
CA TRP A 205 10.09 -11.03 -8.44
C TRP A 205 10.99 -12.23 -8.72
N PRO A 206 11.19 -13.13 -7.73
CA PRO A 206 11.77 -14.43 -8.01
C PRO A 206 10.89 -15.20 -8.99
N LYS A 207 11.51 -15.76 -10.04
CA LYS A 207 10.78 -16.44 -11.10
C LYS A 207 9.77 -17.47 -10.59
N GLY A 208 8.52 -17.35 -11.05
CA GLY A 208 7.43 -18.28 -10.73
C GLY A 208 6.82 -18.16 -9.33
N VAL A 209 7.35 -17.31 -8.44
CA VAL A 209 6.89 -17.22 -7.04
C VAL A 209 5.40 -16.85 -6.95
N LYS A 210 4.91 -15.97 -7.83
CA LYS A 210 3.51 -15.57 -7.87
C LYS A 210 2.56 -16.75 -8.11
N ASN A 211 2.95 -17.67 -9.00
CA ASN A 211 2.18 -18.88 -9.26
C ASN A 211 2.21 -19.86 -8.08
N VAL A 212 3.36 -19.97 -7.41
CA VAL A 212 3.50 -20.79 -6.20
C VAL A 212 2.58 -20.28 -5.10
N ILE A 213 2.60 -18.97 -4.81
CA ILE A 213 1.72 -18.33 -3.82
C ILE A 213 0.25 -18.61 -4.16
N LYS A 214 -0.17 -18.36 -5.40
CA LYS A 214 -1.54 -18.62 -5.85
C LYS A 214 -1.95 -20.08 -5.68
N SER A 215 -1.07 -21.01 -6.03
CA SER A 215 -1.34 -22.44 -5.94
C SER A 215 -1.53 -22.88 -4.49
N ILE A 216 -0.62 -22.48 -3.60
CA ILE A 216 -0.67 -22.84 -2.17
C ILE A 216 -1.90 -22.21 -1.51
N ALA A 217 -2.13 -20.91 -1.75
CA ALA A 217 -3.28 -20.20 -1.19
C ALA A 217 -4.59 -20.84 -1.63
N SER A 218 -4.76 -21.11 -2.93
CA SER A 218 -6.01 -21.68 -3.45
C SER A 218 -6.25 -23.12 -2.96
N ALA A 219 -5.18 -23.92 -2.80
CA ALA A 219 -5.29 -25.32 -2.39
C ALA A 219 -5.54 -25.50 -0.89
N TYR A 220 -4.89 -24.69 -0.04
CA TYR A 220 -4.86 -24.91 1.40
C TYR A 220 -5.53 -23.81 2.22
N PHE A 221 -5.73 -22.62 1.64
CA PHE A 221 -6.25 -21.43 2.31
C PHE A 221 -7.29 -20.69 1.45
N PRO A 222 -8.40 -21.35 1.03
CA PRO A 222 -9.31 -20.82 0.00
C PRO A 222 -10.01 -19.51 0.38
N GLU A 223 -10.12 -19.22 1.67
CA GLU A 223 -10.68 -17.94 2.17
C GLU A 223 -9.66 -16.82 2.26
N HIS A 224 -8.37 -17.14 2.13
CA HIS A 224 -7.28 -16.18 2.22
C HIS A 224 -7.12 -15.43 0.89
N ARG A 225 -7.31 -14.12 0.95
CA ARG A 225 -7.23 -13.20 -0.17
C ARG A 225 -5.83 -12.62 -0.29
N ILE A 226 -5.33 -12.55 -1.51
CA ILE A 226 -3.96 -12.08 -1.79
C ILE A 226 -4.05 -11.01 -2.87
N PHE A 227 -3.49 -9.85 -2.60
CA PHE A 227 -3.54 -8.69 -3.50
C PHE A 227 -2.15 -8.17 -3.82
N GLU A 228 -1.92 -7.72 -5.04
CA GLU A 228 -0.71 -6.98 -5.44
C GLU A 228 -0.86 -5.47 -5.21
N THR A 229 -2.07 -5.00 -4.88
CA THR A 229 -2.36 -3.59 -4.63
C THR A 229 -2.98 -3.37 -3.27
N ASN A 230 -2.58 -2.28 -2.61
CA ASN A 230 -3.15 -1.88 -1.33
C ASN A 230 -4.62 -1.49 -1.47
N SER A 231 -5.00 -0.85 -2.59
CA SER A 231 -6.40 -0.43 -2.82
C SER A 231 -7.35 -1.61 -2.89
N CYS A 232 -6.99 -2.73 -3.54
CA CYS A 232 -7.85 -3.91 -3.58
C CYS A 232 -8.01 -4.58 -2.21
N ALA A 233 -6.97 -4.58 -1.37
CA ALA A 233 -7.08 -5.06 0.00
C ALA A 233 -8.06 -4.21 0.82
N ILE A 234 -7.95 -2.88 0.74
CA ILE A 234 -8.91 -1.98 1.40
C ILE A 234 -10.34 -2.20 0.88
N CYS A 235 -10.52 -2.32 -0.43
CA CYS A 235 -11.82 -2.63 -1.04
C CYS A 235 -12.42 -3.91 -0.47
N SER A 236 -11.59 -4.95 -0.29
CA SER A 236 -12.02 -6.24 0.27
C SER A 236 -12.38 -6.16 1.75
N ILE A 237 -11.68 -5.33 2.54
CA ILE A 237 -12.00 -5.11 3.96
C ILE A 237 -13.34 -4.39 4.10
N ASP A 238 -13.52 -3.31 3.35
CA ASP A 238 -14.69 -2.44 3.47
C ASP A 238 -15.88 -2.92 2.66
N SER A 239 -15.72 -3.99 1.87
CA SER A 239 -16.71 -4.48 0.91
C SER A 239 -17.22 -3.36 -0.01
N ILE A 240 -16.29 -2.58 -0.58
CA ILE A 240 -16.57 -1.51 -1.55
C ILE A 240 -16.00 -1.90 -2.92
N PRO A 241 -16.55 -1.39 -4.03
CA PRO A 241 -15.94 -1.63 -5.34
C PRO A 241 -14.55 -0.99 -5.45
N ASP A 242 -13.79 -1.45 -6.44
CA ASP A 242 -12.50 -0.86 -6.80
C ASP A 242 -12.61 0.65 -7.05
N TYR A 243 -11.98 1.44 -6.17
CA TYR A 243 -11.94 2.90 -6.23
C TYR A 243 -10.68 3.43 -6.93
N ASN A 244 -9.73 2.56 -7.32
CA ASN A 244 -8.43 2.98 -7.85
C ASN A 244 -8.18 2.47 -9.28
N GLN A 245 -9.23 2.01 -9.98
CA GLN A 245 -9.18 1.59 -11.39
C GLN A 245 -8.13 0.50 -11.65
N VAL A 246 -8.07 -0.49 -10.74
CA VAL A 246 -7.25 -1.70 -10.83
C VAL A 246 -7.97 -2.81 -11.61
N PHE A 247 -9.30 -2.81 -11.65
CA PHE A 247 -10.10 -3.85 -12.29
C PHE A 247 -9.65 -4.10 -13.74
N GLU A 248 -9.58 -5.38 -14.14
CA GLU A 248 -9.08 -5.84 -15.46
C GLU A 248 -7.61 -5.50 -15.81
N THR A 249 -6.87 -4.79 -14.95
CA THR A 249 -5.42 -4.65 -15.11
C THR A 249 -4.68 -5.96 -14.79
N ALA A 250 -3.40 -6.03 -15.17
CA ALA A 250 -2.53 -7.16 -14.84
C ALA A 250 -2.44 -7.43 -13.31
N TYR A 251 -2.53 -6.38 -12.48
CA TYR A 251 -2.57 -6.55 -11.03
C TYR A 251 -3.88 -7.22 -10.59
N CYS A 252 -5.02 -6.86 -11.16
CA CYS A 252 -6.32 -7.48 -10.84
C CYS A 252 -6.39 -8.97 -11.23
N THR A 253 -5.79 -9.34 -12.37
CA THR A 253 -5.73 -10.75 -12.80
C THR A 253 -4.80 -11.56 -11.89
N ASN A 254 -3.82 -10.92 -11.24
CA ASN A 254 -2.96 -11.57 -10.26
C ASN A 254 -3.56 -11.67 -8.86
N ASN A 255 -4.51 -10.81 -8.51
CA ASN A 255 -5.16 -10.88 -7.20
C ASN A 255 -5.99 -12.16 -7.04
N ILE A 256 -5.99 -12.72 -5.82
CA ILE A 256 -6.92 -13.76 -5.37
C ILE A 256 -8.05 -13.06 -4.61
N CYS A 257 -9.08 -12.66 -5.34
CA CYS A 257 -10.28 -12.01 -4.80
C CYS A 257 -11.42 -13.02 -4.61
N GLY A 258 -12.33 -12.75 -3.68
CA GLY A 258 -13.61 -13.47 -3.61
C GLY A 258 -14.58 -13.05 -4.71
N ASP A 259 -15.49 -13.94 -5.09
CA ASP A 259 -16.44 -13.73 -6.20
C ASP A 259 -17.33 -12.51 -5.99
N LYS A 260 -17.79 -12.28 -4.76
CA LYS A 260 -18.58 -11.09 -4.39
C LYS A 260 -17.81 -9.80 -4.71
N GLN A 261 -16.54 -9.72 -4.30
CA GLN A 261 -15.70 -8.54 -4.57
C GLN A 261 -15.48 -8.34 -6.07
N ARG A 262 -15.18 -9.41 -6.83
CA ARG A 262 -15.02 -9.31 -8.29
C ARG A 262 -16.29 -8.82 -8.98
N LYS A 263 -17.46 -9.33 -8.58
CA LYS A 263 -18.75 -8.90 -9.11
C LYS A 263 -19.01 -7.42 -8.84
N MET A 264 -18.72 -6.96 -7.62
CA MET A 264 -18.84 -5.54 -7.25
C MET A 264 -17.91 -4.65 -8.09
N CYS A 265 -16.64 -5.03 -8.24
CA CYS A 265 -15.71 -4.26 -9.07
C CYS A 265 -16.14 -4.23 -10.54
N LYS A 266 -16.64 -5.35 -11.09
CA LYS A 266 -17.16 -5.41 -12.46
C LYS A 266 -18.35 -4.46 -12.68
N GLN A 267 -19.30 -4.46 -11.74
CA GLN A 267 -20.45 -3.56 -11.80
C GLN A 267 -20.02 -2.09 -11.75
N ASN A 268 -19.04 -1.76 -10.90
CA ASN A 268 -18.50 -0.40 -10.81
C ASN A 268 -17.72 0.00 -12.06
N ALA A 269 -16.93 -0.90 -12.66
CA ALA A 269 -16.20 -0.63 -13.90
C ALA A 269 -17.13 -0.30 -15.08
N HIS A 270 -18.38 -0.75 -15.05
CA HIS A 270 -19.39 -0.37 -16.04
C HIS A 270 -19.97 1.04 -15.81
N SER A 271 -19.84 1.61 -14.60
CA SER A 271 -20.16 3.02 -14.35
C SER A 271 -19.06 3.93 -14.90
N SER A 272 -19.43 5.04 -15.54
CA SER A 272 -18.49 6.01 -16.08
C SER A 272 -18.75 7.35 -15.43
N SER A 273 -17.69 8.14 -15.25
CA SER A 273 -17.87 9.54 -14.91
C SER A 273 -18.48 10.30 -16.10
N SER A 274 -19.38 11.25 -15.81
CA SER A 274 -19.88 12.16 -16.83
C SER A 274 -18.82 13.21 -17.21
N GLU A 275 -19.00 13.89 -18.33
CA GLU A 275 -18.09 15.00 -18.71
C GLU A 275 -18.11 16.11 -17.66
N GLU A 276 -19.27 16.40 -17.06
CA GLU A 276 -19.38 17.39 -15.98
C GLU A 276 -18.61 16.97 -14.72
N GLU A 277 -18.66 15.70 -14.34
CA GLU A 277 -17.89 15.17 -13.21
C GLU A 277 -16.38 15.29 -13.47
N ILE A 278 -15.93 14.97 -14.69
CA ILE A 278 -14.52 15.10 -15.10
C ILE A 278 -14.08 16.57 -15.00
N GLU A 279 -14.87 17.48 -15.55
CA GLU A 279 -14.62 18.92 -15.53
C GLU A 279 -14.56 19.49 -14.10
N ILE A 280 -15.42 19.00 -13.19
CA ILE A 280 -15.38 19.39 -11.78
C ILE A 280 -14.05 18.96 -11.14
N GLU A 281 -13.65 17.70 -11.33
CA GLU A 281 -12.41 17.19 -10.72
C GLU A 281 -11.16 17.82 -11.32
N LEU A 282 -11.15 18.12 -12.63
CA LEU A 282 -10.06 18.86 -13.28
C LEU A 282 -9.92 20.28 -12.74
N ARG A 283 -11.03 21.00 -12.55
CA ARG A 283 -11.00 22.33 -11.90
C ARG A 283 -10.54 22.23 -10.45
N HIS A 284 -10.92 21.17 -9.73
CA HIS A 284 -10.55 20.97 -8.34
C HIS A 284 -9.04 20.83 -8.15
N ILE A 285 -8.37 20.16 -9.10
CA ILE A 285 -6.90 20.07 -9.13
C ILE A 285 -6.24 21.25 -9.85
N GLU A 286 -6.99 22.30 -10.21
CA GLU A 286 -6.50 23.49 -10.93
C GLU A 286 -5.84 23.15 -12.29
N TYR A 287 -6.30 22.07 -12.94
CA TYR A 287 -5.77 21.68 -14.24
C TYR A 287 -6.33 22.58 -15.35
N SER A 288 -5.44 23.30 -16.04
CA SER A 288 -5.77 24.17 -17.18
C SER A 288 -5.25 23.64 -18.52
N GLY A 289 -4.71 22.42 -18.52
CA GLY A 289 -4.13 21.78 -19.70
C GLY A 289 -5.19 21.20 -20.64
N ARG A 290 -4.74 20.59 -21.74
CA ARG A 290 -5.65 19.90 -22.67
C ARG A 290 -5.86 18.46 -22.23
N TYR A 291 -7.08 17.97 -22.39
CA TYR A 291 -7.38 16.57 -22.15
C TYR A 291 -8.31 16.00 -23.23
N GLU A 292 -8.34 14.68 -23.33
CA GLU A 292 -9.29 13.95 -24.17
C GLU A 292 -9.94 12.84 -23.35
N VAL A 293 -11.23 12.60 -23.60
CA VAL A 293 -11.92 11.40 -23.09
C VAL A 293 -12.11 10.45 -24.27
N LYS A 294 -11.41 9.32 -24.25
CA LYS A 294 -11.48 8.30 -25.31
C LYS A 294 -11.68 6.94 -24.67
N ASN A 295 -12.59 6.13 -25.19
CA ASN A 295 -12.83 4.77 -24.69
C ASN A 295 -13.04 4.68 -23.16
N ARG A 296 -13.75 5.66 -22.58
CA ARG A 296 -13.98 5.78 -21.12
C ARG A 296 -12.69 5.92 -20.31
N GLN A 297 -11.70 6.61 -20.87
CA GLN A 297 -10.43 6.91 -20.23
C GLN A 297 -10.13 8.39 -20.40
N LEU A 298 -9.68 9.03 -19.32
CA LEU A 298 -9.17 10.39 -19.32
C LEU A 298 -7.69 10.36 -19.71
N VAL A 299 -7.35 11.05 -20.80
CA VAL A 299 -5.99 11.22 -21.29
C VAL A 299 -5.59 12.69 -21.13
N LEU A 300 -4.68 12.95 -20.21
CA LEU A 300 -4.10 14.27 -19.99
C LEU A 300 -2.92 14.48 -20.94
N MET A 301 -2.85 15.67 -21.55
CA MET A 301 -1.78 16.02 -22.49
C MET A 301 -0.53 16.54 -21.79
N ASP A 302 -0.68 16.99 -20.56
CA ASP A 302 0.36 17.59 -19.73
C ASP A 302 0.55 16.77 -18.45
N ASP A 303 1.76 16.79 -17.90
CA ASP A 303 2.05 16.16 -16.61
C ASP A 303 1.38 16.95 -15.48
N ILE A 304 0.96 16.23 -14.43
CA ILE A 304 0.42 16.81 -13.19
C ILE A 304 1.23 16.31 -12.00
N GLU A 305 1.04 16.91 -10.83
CA GLU A 305 1.67 16.42 -9.61
C GLU A 305 1.12 15.05 -9.21
N HIS A 306 1.94 14.24 -8.53
CA HIS A 306 1.55 12.91 -8.07
C HIS A 306 0.27 12.93 -7.23
N GLY A 307 0.11 13.93 -6.34
CA GLY A 307 -1.10 14.07 -5.52
C GLY A 307 -2.36 14.31 -6.35
N GLN A 308 -2.27 15.16 -7.38
CA GLN A 308 -3.37 15.45 -8.31
C GLN A 308 -3.75 14.19 -9.10
N TYR A 309 -2.76 13.41 -9.54
CA TYR A 309 -2.99 12.14 -10.22
C TYR A 309 -3.75 11.13 -9.34
N ILE A 310 -3.29 10.91 -8.11
CA ILE A 310 -3.98 10.04 -7.15
C ILE A 310 -5.38 10.56 -6.84
N HIS A 311 -5.55 11.88 -6.75
CA HIS A 311 -6.86 12.49 -6.54
C HIS A 311 -7.83 12.12 -7.67
N LEU A 312 -7.45 12.36 -8.92
CA LEU A 312 -8.29 12.05 -10.09
C LEU A 312 -8.64 10.55 -10.16
N ARG A 313 -7.67 9.66 -9.92
CA ARG A 313 -7.92 8.21 -9.92
C ARG A 313 -8.95 7.76 -8.89
N HIS A 314 -8.93 8.38 -7.71
CA HIS A 314 -9.83 8.03 -6.62
C HIS A 314 -11.20 8.72 -6.73
N SER A 315 -11.27 9.88 -7.40
CA SER A 315 -12.52 10.62 -7.58
C SER A 315 -13.29 10.17 -8.82
N LEU A 316 -12.60 9.84 -9.90
CA LEU A 316 -13.21 9.49 -11.18
C LEU A 316 -13.45 7.98 -11.31
N LYS A 317 -14.53 7.63 -12.01
CA LYS A 317 -14.93 6.25 -12.30
C LYS A 317 -14.34 5.73 -13.62
N ILE A 318 -13.31 6.41 -14.12
CA ILE A 318 -12.63 6.09 -15.37
C ILE A 318 -11.10 6.07 -15.17
N PRO A 319 -10.35 5.25 -15.91
CA PRO A 319 -8.89 5.28 -15.88
C PRO A 319 -8.35 6.66 -16.28
N VAL A 320 -7.30 7.09 -15.59
CA VAL A 320 -6.59 8.35 -15.84
C VAL A 320 -5.18 8.02 -16.32
N THR A 321 -4.80 8.58 -17.46
CA THR A 321 -3.50 8.34 -18.11
C THR A 321 -2.95 9.61 -18.74
N PHE A 322 -1.70 9.53 -19.17
CA PHE A 322 -0.96 10.64 -19.76
C PHE A 322 -0.46 10.26 -21.14
N LYS A 323 -0.33 11.26 -22.01
CA LYS A 323 0.31 11.06 -23.32
C LYS A 323 1.84 10.91 -23.19
N SER A 324 2.43 11.61 -22.23
CA SER A 324 3.82 11.44 -21.78
C SER A 324 3.97 10.19 -20.90
N ALA A 325 5.19 9.67 -20.79
CA ALA A 325 5.51 8.64 -19.80
C ALA A 325 5.49 9.28 -18.40
N PHE A 326 4.33 9.30 -17.76
CA PHE A 326 4.19 9.81 -16.40
C PHE A 326 5.02 8.95 -15.43
N MET A 327 5.99 9.58 -14.77
CA MET A 327 6.86 8.92 -13.81
C MET A 327 6.38 9.14 -12.39
N SER A 328 5.76 8.11 -11.84
CA SER A 328 5.31 8.11 -10.44
C SER A 328 6.38 7.52 -9.53
N ASN A 329 7.04 8.36 -8.73
CA ASN A 329 8.15 7.93 -7.87
C ASN A 329 7.72 7.35 -6.51
N HIS A 330 6.45 7.51 -6.09
CA HIS A 330 6.03 7.30 -4.69
C HIS A 330 4.66 6.62 -4.52
N GLU A 331 4.39 5.54 -5.27
CA GLU A 331 3.07 4.89 -5.16
C GLU A 331 2.98 3.92 -3.98
N TRP A 332 2.21 4.32 -2.97
CA TRP A 332 1.69 3.39 -1.96
C TRP A 332 0.56 2.53 -2.53
N SER A 333 -0.31 3.03 -3.41
CA SER A 333 -1.46 2.27 -3.92
C SER A 333 -1.10 1.09 -4.85
N GLY A 334 0.14 1.05 -5.34
CA GLY A 334 0.75 -0.14 -5.94
C GLY A 334 0.83 -0.18 -7.47
N ILE A 335 0.32 0.83 -8.20
CA ILE A 335 0.25 0.80 -9.66
C ILE A 335 1.14 1.88 -10.27
N ALA A 336 2.44 1.61 -10.36
CA ALA A 336 3.32 2.44 -11.17
C ALA A 336 2.90 2.29 -12.65
N VAL A 337 2.06 3.21 -13.14
CA VAL A 337 1.54 3.18 -14.50
C VAL A 337 2.71 3.31 -15.48
N GLY A 338 2.74 2.43 -16.48
CA GLY A 338 3.82 2.37 -17.48
C GLY A 338 5.02 1.51 -17.09
N ASN A 339 5.14 1.08 -15.83
CA ASN A 339 6.27 0.26 -15.39
C ASN A 339 5.96 -1.24 -15.46
N GLN A 340 6.95 -2.01 -15.91
CA GLN A 340 6.86 -3.46 -16.07
C GLN A 340 7.25 -4.17 -14.78
N GLU A 341 6.55 -5.28 -14.48
CA GLU A 341 7.04 -6.26 -13.51
C GLU A 341 8.02 -7.20 -14.20
N VAL A 342 9.12 -7.54 -13.52
CA VAL A 342 10.16 -8.42 -14.04
C VAL A 342 10.32 -9.64 -13.14
N GLU A 343 10.41 -10.82 -13.74
CA GLU A 343 10.77 -12.06 -13.06
C GLU A 343 12.18 -12.49 -13.45
N ILE A 344 13.04 -12.79 -12.46
CA ILE A 344 14.43 -13.22 -12.69
C ILE A 344 14.84 -14.46 -11.89
#